data_AF-A0A292RPL1-F1
#
_entry.id   AF-A0A292RPL1-F1
#
_cell.length_a   1.000
_cell.length_b   1.000
_cell.length_c   1.000
_cell.angle_alpha   90.00
_cell.angle_beta   90.00
_cell.angle_gamma   90.00
#
_symmetry.space_group_name_H-M   'P 1'
#
loop_
_entity.id
_entity.type
_entity.pdbx_description
1 polymer ?
#
loop_
_entity_poly.entity_id
_entity_poly.type
_entity_poly.pdbx_seq_one_letter_code
_entity_poly.pdbx_strand_id
1 'polypeptide(L)'
;MKKIVLTLLAVLISANITHATGLDPSANFDHGLIYSGSKFPQSVEKSTNITPPKSLSELRCGISTASNILGLVETGDASIEAAAKNGGITNIQYVDTKIGKVYITLLFIPVYVKETKTLVYGD
;
A
#
# COMPACT_ATOMS: atom_id res chain seq x y z
N MET A 1 -37.22 2.03 15.11
CA MET A 1 -35.81 2.26 15.49
C MET A 1 -34.94 1.01 15.30
N LYS A 2 -35.19 -0.12 15.98
CA LYS A 2 -34.40 -1.36 15.80
C LYS A 2 -34.23 -1.81 14.33
N LYS A 3 -35.31 -1.76 13.53
CA LYS A 3 -35.28 -2.17 12.12
C LYS A 3 -34.38 -1.27 11.26
N ILE A 4 -34.46 0.05 11.45
CA ILE A 4 -33.65 1.06 10.74
C ILE A 4 -32.16 0.91 11.08
N VAL A 5 -31.84 0.70 12.37
CA VAL A 5 -30.46 0.46 12.82
C VAL A 5 -29.91 -0.83 12.20
N LEU A 6 -30.73 -1.90 12.13
CA LEU A 6 -30.34 -3.15 11.49
C LEU A 6 -30.08 -2.98 9.99
N THR A 7 -30.91 -2.18 9.30
CA THR A 7 -30.73 -1.92 7.86
C THR A 7 -29.49 -1.09 7.59
N LEU A 8 -29.21 -0.04 8.38
CA LEU A 8 -27.97 0.73 8.26
C LEU A 8 -26.73 -0.13 8.52
N LEU A 9 -26.80 -1.00 9.53
CA LEU A 9 -25.69 -1.91 9.85
C LEU A 9 -25.44 -2.92 8.72
N ALA A 10 -26.50 -3.48 8.13
CA ALA A 10 -26.39 -4.39 6.99
C ALA A 10 -25.80 -3.71 5.74
N VAL A 11 -26.19 -2.46 5.46
CA VAL A 11 -25.63 -1.66 4.37
C VAL A 11 -24.13 -1.39 4.61
N LEU A 12 -23.74 -0.99 5.82
CA LEU A 12 -22.33 -0.78 6.19
C LEU A 12 -21.50 -2.06 6.04
N ILE A 13 -22.01 -3.21 6.47
CA ILE A 13 -21.30 -4.50 6.34
C ILE A 13 -21.16 -4.85 4.86
N SER A 14 -22.22 -4.72 4.05
CA SER A 14 -22.21 -5.08 2.63
C SER A 14 -21.27 -4.20 1.78
N ALA A 15 -21.12 -2.93 2.12
CA ALA A 15 -20.22 -2.00 1.41
C ALA A 15 -18.72 -2.33 1.61
N ASN A 16 -18.38 -3.11 2.64
CA ASN A 16 -16.99 -3.49 2.94
C ASN A 16 -16.58 -4.86 2.34
N ILE A 17 -17.50 -5.60 1.72
CA ILE A 17 -17.20 -6.93 1.15
C ILE A 17 -16.45 -6.82 -0.19
N THR A 18 -16.54 -5.69 -0.89
CA THR A 18 -15.92 -5.50 -2.21
C THR A 18 -14.38 -5.45 -2.17
N HIS A 19 -13.75 -5.22 -1.01
CA HIS A 19 -12.28 -5.20 -0.89
C HIS A 19 -11.69 -6.53 -0.40
N ALA A 20 -12.52 -7.55 -0.14
CA ALA A 20 -12.06 -8.86 0.36
C ALA A 20 -11.86 -9.91 -0.75
N THR A 21 -12.30 -9.64 -1.99
CA THR A 21 -12.06 -10.53 -3.13
C THR A 21 -10.79 -10.10 -3.84
N GLY A 22 -9.65 -10.72 -3.52
CA GLY A 22 -8.33 -10.45 -4.10
C GLY A 22 -8.19 -10.78 -5.59
N LEU A 23 -9.06 -10.20 -6.42
CA LEU A 23 -9.14 -10.37 -7.87
C LEU A 23 -8.64 -9.14 -8.65
N ASP A 24 -8.21 -8.10 -7.95
CA ASP A 24 -7.65 -6.91 -8.57
C ASP A 24 -6.18 -6.76 -8.13
N PRO A 25 -5.19 -6.67 -9.04
CA PRO A 25 -3.79 -6.39 -8.66
C PRO A 25 -3.63 -5.01 -7.99
N SER A 26 -4.66 -4.16 -8.02
CA SER A 26 -4.80 -2.95 -7.19
C SER A 26 -5.14 -3.24 -5.71
N ALA A 27 -5.48 -4.47 -5.33
CA ALA A 27 -5.89 -4.91 -3.97
C ALA A 27 -4.82 -4.71 -2.88
N ASN A 28 -3.64 -4.23 -3.25
CA ASN A 28 -2.55 -3.87 -2.35
C ASN A 28 -2.59 -2.41 -1.90
N PHE A 29 -3.45 -1.57 -2.47
CA PHE A 29 -3.55 -0.14 -2.17
C PHE A 29 -4.93 0.14 -1.59
N ASP A 30 -4.97 0.43 -0.29
CA ASP A 30 -6.25 0.61 0.42
C ASP A 30 -6.53 2.11 0.49
N HIS A 31 -7.70 2.54 0.00
CA HIS A 31 -8.12 3.94 0.11
C HIS A 31 -8.78 4.21 1.47
N GLY A 32 -8.58 5.41 2.01
CA GLY A 32 -9.29 5.84 3.21
C GLY A 32 -10.74 6.22 2.90
N LEU A 33 -11.69 5.75 3.72
CA LEU A 33 -13.12 6.03 3.54
C LEU A 33 -13.48 7.53 3.60
N ILE A 34 -12.77 8.31 4.42
CA ILE A 34 -13.02 9.74 4.65
C ILE A 34 -12.08 10.60 3.83
N TYR A 35 -10.81 10.19 3.74
CA TYR A 35 -9.78 10.90 3.01
C TYR A 35 -8.77 9.93 2.42
N SER A 36 -8.46 10.12 1.14
CA SER A 36 -7.41 9.42 0.41
C SER A 36 -6.54 10.46 -0.30
N GLY A 37 -5.27 10.53 0.11
CA GLY A 37 -4.29 11.45 -0.45
C GLY A 37 -2.89 10.89 -0.32
N SER A 38 -2.68 9.70 -0.87
CA SER A 38 -1.40 8.99 -0.87
C SER A 38 -0.88 8.77 -2.29
N LYS A 39 0.39 8.38 -2.42
CA LYS A 39 0.96 7.85 -3.66
C LYS A 39 1.52 6.45 -3.45
N PHE A 40 1.47 5.64 -4.50
CA PHE A 40 1.86 4.23 -4.47
C PHE A 40 2.79 3.86 -5.62
N PRO A 41 3.60 2.80 -5.46
CA PRO A 41 4.41 2.29 -6.55
C PRO A 41 3.49 1.66 -7.61
N GLN A 42 3.85 1.85 -8.87
CA GLN A 42 3.26 1.12 -10.00
C GLN A 42 4.37 0.31 -10.67
N SER A 43 4.13 -0.22 -11.86
CA SER A 43 5.17 -0.90 -12.63
C SER A 43 6.30 0.03 -13.02
N VAL A 44 7.52 -0.48 -13.00
CA VAL A 44 8.69 0.15 -13.65
C VAL A 44 8.90 -0.51 -15.00
N GLU A 45 9.33 0.27 -16.00
CA GLU A 45 9.80 -0.33 -17.25
C GLU A 45 11.08 -1.14 -16.98
N LYS A 46 11.15 -2.35 -17.56
CA LYS A 46 12.32 -3.21 -17.43
C LYS A 46 13.49 -2.56 -18.17
N SER A 47 14.54 -2.19 -17.44
CA SER A 47 15.82 -1.82 -18.05
C SER A 47 16.43 -3.06 -18.73
N THR A 48 16.66 -2.99 -20.05
CA THR A 48 17.21 -4.08 -20.86
C THR A 48 18.73 -4.19 -20.78
N ASN A 49 19.39 -3.29 -20.04
CA ASN A 49 20.84 -3.21 -19.91
C ASN A 49 21.34 -3.82 -18.59
N ILE A 50 21.02 -5.10 -18.36
CA ILE A 50 21.40 -5.80 -17.13
C ILE A 50 22.84 -6.30 -17.27
N THR A 51 23.79 -5.48 -16.79
CA THR A 51 25.08 -5.96 -16.24
C THR A 51 24.74 -7.05 -15.20
N PRO A 52 25.49 -8.17 -15.10
CA PRO A 52 25.09 -9.35 -14.32
C PRO A 52 24.46 -8.97 -12.97
N PRO A 53 23.34 -9.60 -12.59
CA PRO A 53 22.52 -9.16 -11.46
C PRO A 53 23.40 -9.09 -10.21
N LYS A 54 23.68 -7.87 -9.75
CA LYS A 54 24.30 -7.63 -8.45
C LYS A 54 23.39 -8.22 -7.37
N SER A 55 23.97 -8.75 -6.31
CA SER A 55 23.17 -9.18 -5.16
C SER A 55 22.41 -7.98 -4.59
N LEU A 56 21.17 -8.16 -4.09
CA LEU A 56 20.40 -7.06 -3.47
C LEU A 56 21.17 -6.39 -2.32
N SER A 57 22.07 -7.12 -1.67
CA SER A 57 22.95 -6.63 -0.59
C SER A 57 24.05 -5.67 -1.08
N GLU A 58 24.32 -5.63 -2.39
CA GLU A 58 25.33 -4.78 -3.02
C GLU A 58 24.73 -3.50 -3.62
N LEU A 59 23.39 -3.41 -3.66
CA LEU A 59 22.65 -2.26 -4.17
C LEU A 59 22.27 -1.32 -3.03
N ARG A 60 22.20 -0.02 -3.33
CA ARG A 60 21.62 0.95 -2.40
C ARG A 60 20.13 0.68 -2.32
N CYS A 61 19.55 0.83 -1.13
CA CYS A 61 18.12 0.66 -0.90
C CYS A 61 17.52 1.97 -0.40
N GLY A 62 16.54 2.47 -1.13
CA GLY A 62 15.71 3.60 -0.74
C GLY A 62 14.31 3.14 -0.33
N ILE A 63 13.73 3.79 0.69
CA ILE A 63 12.43 3.39 1.24
C ILE A 63 11.50 4.60 1.32
N SER A 64 10.24 4.41 0.93
CA SER A 64 9.17 5.39 1.10
C SER A 64 7.89 4.71 1.61
N THR A 65 7.03 5.46 2.30
CA THR A 65 5.91 4.88 3.07
C THR A 65 4.63 5.68 2.93
N ALA A 66 3.52 4.95 2.88
CA ALA A 66 2.16 5.47 3.05
C ALA A 66 1.45 4.68 4.15
N SER A 67 0.56 5.36 4.88
CA SER A 67 -0.18 4.78 6.00
C SER A 67 -1.68 4.93 5.79
N ASN A 68 -2.40 3.87 6.13
CA ASN A 68 -3.86 3.86 6.20
C ASN A 68 -4.25 3.57 7.66
N ILE A 69 -4.90 4.57 8.27
CA ILE A 69 -5.31 4.55 9.67
C ILE A 69 -6.77 4.10 9.72
N LEU A 70 -6.98 2.89 10.24
CA LEU A 70 -8.29 2.30 10.53
C LEU A 70 -9.18 2.09 9.29
N GLY A 71 -8.64 2.15 8.07
CA GLY A 71 -9.44 2.17 6.83
C GLY A 71 -10.12 3.51 6.56
N LEU A 72 -9.89 4.55 7.38
CA LEU A 72 -10.62 5.81 7.33
C LEU A 72 -9.82 6.92 6.63
N VAL A 73 -8.55 7.06 7.00
CA VAL A 73 -7.68 8.14 6.53
C VAL A 73 -6.41 7.54 5.98
N GLU A 74 -6.08 7.91 4.77
CA GLU A 74 -4.93 7.41 4.06
C GLU A 74 -4.06 8.57 3.57
N THR A 75 -2.77 8.53 3.94
CA THR A 75 -1.82 9.62 3.70
C THR A 75 -0.39 9.12 3.56
N GLY A 76 0.47 9.91 2.94
CA GLY A 76 1.90 9.63 2.75
C GLY A 76 2.28 9.43 1.29
N ASP A 77 3.55 9.15 1.05
CA ASP A 77 4.09 8.98 -0.31
C ASP A 77 4.93 7.70 -0.31
N ALA A 78 4.34 6.60 -0.77
CA ALA A 78 5.03 5.34 -1.05
C ALA A 78 5.41 5.23 -2.54
N SER A 79 5.59 6.34 -3.26
CA SER A 79 5.99 6.25 -4.67
C SER A 79 7.43 5.74 -4.82
N ILE A 80 7.69 5.16 -6.01
CA ILE A 80 9.04 4.79 -6.44
C ILE A 80 9.97 6.00 -6.44
N GLU A 81 9.48 7.16 -6.89
CA GLU A 81 10.26 8.40 -6.93
C GLU A 81 10.71 8.82 -5.53
N ALA A 82 9.80 8.82 -4.55
CA ALA A 82 10.13 9.15 -3.17
C ALA A 82 11.15 8.16 -2.58
N ALA A 83 10.98 6.86 -2.84
CA ALA A 83 11.92 5.84 -2.36
C ALA A 83 13.31 6.01 -3.01
N ALA A 84 13.37 6.22 -4.33
CA ALA A 84 14.62 6.45 -5.04
C ALA A 84 15.35 7.70 -4.53
N LYS A 85 14.62 8.82 -4.33
CA LYS A 85 15.17 10.04 -3.74
C LYS A 85 15.74 9.80 -2.33
N ASN A 86 15.02 9.06 -1.48
CA ASN A 86 15.47 8.72 -0.13
C ASN A 86 16.73 7.83 -0.14
N GLY A 87 16.85 6.94 -1.14
CA GLY A 87 18.03 6.10 -1.34
C GLY A 87 19.19 6.80 -2.08
N GLY A 88 18.94 7.98 -2.66
CA GLY A 88 19.84 8.65 -3.59
C GLY A 88 20.14 7.81 -4.85
N ILE A 89 19.14 7.06 -5.32
CA ILE A 89 19.21 6.12 -6.44
C ILE A 89 18.78 6.83 -7.71
N THR A 90 19.59 6.71 -8.75
CA THR A 90 19.33 7.28 -10.07
C THR A 90 19.00 6.20 -11.10
N ASN A 91 19.55 5.00 -10.92
CA ASN A 91 19.30 3.85 -11.78
C ASN A 91 18.59 2.74 -10.99
N ILE A 92 17.29 2.58 -11.25
CA ILE A 92 16.42 1.61 -10.58
C ILE A 92 16.58 0.24 -11.22
N GLN A 93 16.88 -0.77 -10.41
CA GLN A 93 17.05 -2.16 -10.85
C GLN A 93 15.92 -3.06 -10.34
N TYR A 94 15.58 -2.92 -9.06
CA TYR A 94 14.49 -3.68 -8.43
C TYR A 94 13.58 -2.76 -7.63
N VAL A 95 12.30 -3.09 -7.62
CA VAL A 95 11.30 -2.44 -6.78
C VAL A 95 10.46 -3.50 -6.09
N ASP A 96 10.42 -3.43 -4.77
CA ASP A 96 9.59 -4.28 -3.93
C ASP A 96 8.55 -3.45 -3.20
N THR A 97 7.40 -4.06 -2.92
CA THR A 97 6.36 -3.48 -2.07
C THR A 97 6.17 -4.37 -0.85
N LYS A 98 6.32 -3.80 0.35
CA LYS A 98 6.06 -4.47 1.64
C LYS A 98 4.83 -3.88 2.28
N ILE A 99 3.91 -4.73 2.71
CA ILE A 99 2.65 -4.31 3.33
C ILE A 99 2.56 -4.93 4.72
N GLY A 100 2.50 -4.08 5.74
CA GLY A 100 2.17 -4.46 7.10
C GLY A 100 0.71 -4.16 7.39
N LYS A 101 -0.03 -5.10 7.99
CA LYS A 101 -1.40 -4.90 8.46
C LYS A 101 -1.52 -5.36 9.92
N VAL A 102 -2.12 -4.52 10.76
CA VAL A 102 -2.51 -4.87 12.13
C VAL A 102 -4.02 -4.80 12.22
N TYR A 103 -4.66 -5.90 12.61
CA TYR A 103 -6.11 -5.98 12.74
C TYR A 103 -6.54 -5.73 14.19
N ILE A 104 -7.59 -4.92 14.36
CA ILE A 104 -8.23 -4.62 15.64
C ILE A 104 -9.64 -5.19 15.59
N THR A 105 -9.90 -6.21 16.41
CA THR A 105 -11.13 -7.01 16.38
C THR A 105 -12.33 -6.35 17.09
N LEU A 106 -12.44 -5.02 17.06
CA LEU A 106 -13.52 -4.31 17.75
C LEU A 106 -14.75 -4.18 16.83
N LEU A 107 -15.89 -4.74 17.27
CA LEU A 107 -17.25 -4.43 16.79
C LEU A 107 -17.65 -4.89 15.37
N PHE A 108 -17.17 -6.04 14.88
CA PHE A 108 -17.51 -6.59 13.54
C PHE A 108 -17.12 -5.71 12.35
N ILE A 109 -16.35 -4.64 12.57
CA ILE A 109 -15.74 -3.83 11.53
C ILE A 109 -14.27 -4.27 11.45
N PRO A 110 -13.74 -4.67 10.29
CA PRO A 110 -12.31 -4.92 10.13
C PRO A 110 -11.58 -3.58 10.22
N VAL A 111 -11.28 -3.15 11.44
CA VAL A 111 -10.46 -1.98 11.71
C VAL A 111 -9.01 -2.43 11.59
N TYR A 112 -8.24 -1.82 10.69
CA TYR A 112 -6.84 -2.15 10.53
C TYR A 112 -5.98 -0.91 10.41
N VAL A 113 -4.77 -0.98 10.95
CA VAL A 113 -3.70 -0.04 10.60
C VAL A 113 -2.85 -0.72 9.55
N LYS A 114 -2.68 -0.07 8.41
CA LYS A 114 -1.84 -0.56 7.31
C LYS A 114 -0.71 0.40 7.02
N GLU A 115 0.46 -0.17 6.78
CA GLU A 115 1.64 0.54 6.33
C GLU A 115 2.10 -0.10 5.02
N THR A 116 2.17 0.69 3.96
CA THR A 116 2.70 0.27 2.65
C THR A 116 4.06 0.92 2.47
N LYS A 117 5.10 0.08 2.28
CA LYS A 117 6.48 0.51 2.02
C LYS A 117 6.88 0.14 0.62
N THR A 118 7.47 1.09 -0.09
CA THR A 118 8.13 0.85 -1.37
C THR A 118 9.63 0.84 -1.12
N LEU A 119 10.28 -0.22 -1.58
CA LEU A 119 11.72 -0.40 -1.50
C LEU A 119 12.25 -0.36 -2.93
N VAL A 120 13.19 0.54 -3.17
CA VAL A 120 13.84 0.71 -4.47
C VAL A 120 15.29 0.35 -4.30
N TYR A 121 15.78 -0.55 -5.16
CA TYR A 121 17.17 -0.98 -5.17
C TYR A 121 17.85 -0.51 -6.45
N GLY A 122 19.03 0.08 -6.32
CA GLY A 122 19.75 0.62 -7.44
C GLY A 122 21.03 1.36 -7.07
N ASP A 123 21.57 2.10 -8.04
CA ASP A 123 22.80 2.89 -7.92
C ASP A 123 22.53 4.40 -8.02
#